data_AF-A0A485CBK3-F1
#
_entry.id   AF-A0A485CBK3-F1
#
_cell.length_a   1.000
_cell.length_b   1.000
_cell.length_c   1.000
_cell.angle_alpha   90.00
_cell.angle_beta   90.00
_cell.angle_gamma   90.00
#
_symmetry.space_group_name_H-M   'P 1'
#
loop_
_entity.id
_entity.type
_entity.pdbx_description
1 polymer ?
#
loop_
_entity_poly.entity_id
_entity_poly.type
_entity_poly.pdbx_seq_one_letter_code
_entity_poly.pdbx_strand_id
1 'polypeptide(L)'
;MHKKGIVTPTLKASLRGRKLLARRFNGELLDSPLVHTYVPLRKSLYHKCWEAFEYDITSFLSNKFRSDNDLNLATFLVPWFAYLDGSAILARDICYYFNIRSPAAAGYFNALEASKKNNTLPHSFCANDFNTKDKSANVSNEKIKLTLQQFFSSENQHV
;
A
#
# COMPACT_ATOMS: atom_id res chain seq x y z
N MET A 1 -6.64 -16.88 3.21
CA MET A 1 -7.87 -16.07 3.37
C MET A 1 -9.11 -16.79 2.85
N HIS A 2 -9.13 -17.32 1.62
CA HIS A 2 -10.28 -18.07 1.08
C HIS A 2 -10.68 -19.30 1.92
N LYS A 3 -9.71 -20.13 2.35
CA LYS A 3 -9.96 -21.31 3.22
C LYS A 3 -10.35 -20.96 4.66
N LYS A 4 -10.28 -19.68 5.07
CA LYS A 4 -10.62 -19.22 6.43
C LYS A 4 -12.01 -18.55 6.49
N GLY A 5 -12.81 -18.60 5.43
CA GLY A 5 -14.25 -18.27 5.44
C GLY A 5 -14.64 -16.79 5.40
N ILE A 6 -13.71 -15.84 5.56
CA ILE A 6 -14.05 -14.40 5.54
C ILE A 6 -13.81 -13.82 4.15
N VAL A 7 -14.90 -13.58 3.41
CA VAL A 7 -14.86 -12.86 2.13
C VAL A 7 -14.88 -11.36 2.40
N THR A 8 -13.75 -10.69 2.17
CA THR A 8 -13.63 -9.23 2.29
C THR A 8 -13.67 -8.56 0.91
N PRO A 9 -14.03 -7.27 0.81
CA PRO A 9 -13.91 -6.51 -0.44
C PRO A 9 -12.48 -6.58 -1.02
N THR A 10 -11.45 -6.50 -0.18
CA THR A 10 -10.04 -6.65 -0.59
C THR A 10 -9.74 -8.01 -1.21
N LEU A 11 -10.33 -9.09 -0.67
CA LEU A 11 -10.19 -10.43 -1.24
C LEU A 11 -10.85 -10.50 -2.62
N LYS A 12 -12.08 -9.98 -2.75
CA LYS A 12 -12.79 -9.93 -4.06
C LYS A 12 -12.01 -9.13 -5.10
N ALA A 13 -11.48 -7.97 -4.72
CA ALA A 13 -10.68 -7.12 -5.60
C ALA A 13 -9.39 -7.82 -6.06
N SER A 14 -8.75 -8.59 -5.19
CA SER A 14 -7.57 -9.40 -5.53
C SER A 14 -7.92 -10.58 -6.45
N LEU A 15 -9.05 -11.25 -6.21
CA LEU A 15 -9.53 -12.33 -7.07
C LEU A 15 -9.88 -11.86 -8.48
N ARG A 16 -10.39 -10.63 -8.64
CA ARG A 16 -10.60 -9.99 -9.95
C ARG A 16 -9.27 -9.80 -10.67
N GLY A 17 -8.28 -9.18 -10.02
CA GLY A 17 -6.94 -9.02 -10.57
C GLY A 17 -6.32 -10.37 -10.98
N ARG A 18 -6.48 -11.40 -10.16
CA ARG A 18 -6.03 -12.76 -10.49
C ARG A 18 -6.68 -13.31 -11.77
N LYS A 19 -7.98 -13.07 -11.99
CA LYS A 19 -8.65 -13.47 -13.23
C LYS A 19 -8.08 -12.73 -14.44
N LEU A 20 -7.77 -11.43 -14.32
CA LEU A 20 -7.14 -10.66 -15.40
C LEU A 20 -5.79 -11.27 -15.80
N LEU A 21 -4.95 -11.55 -14.80
CA LEU A 21 -3.61 -12.11 -15.00
C LEU A 21 -3.67 -13.52 -15.62
N ALA A 22 -4.55 -14.39 -15.10
CA ALA A 22 -4.73 -15.73 -15.65
C ALA A 22 -5.17 -15.70 -17.13
N ARG A 23 -6.04 -14.75 -17.51
CA ARG A 23 -6.42 -14.54 -18.93
C ARG A 23 -5.24 -14.07 -19.77
N ARG A 24 -4.40 -13.16 -19.26
CA ARG A 24 -3.30 -12.53 -20.01
C ARG A 24 -2.08 -13.43 -20.21
N PHE A 25 -1.83 -14.35 -19.29
CA PHE A 25 -0.61 -15.17 -19.24
C PHE A 25 -0.88 -16.68 -19.41
N ASN A 26 -2.03 -17.07 -19.96
CA ASN A 26 -2.37 -18.43 -20.39
C ASN A 26 -2.24 -19.55 -19.33
N GLY A 27 -2.26 -19.27 -18.02
CA GLY A 27 -2.14 -20.34 -17.04
C GLY A 27 -1.77 -19.92 -15.63
N GLU A 28 -1.98 -20.89 -14.74
CA GLU A 28 -1.98 -20.92 -13.28
C GLU A 28 -2.55 -19.72 -12.49
N LEU A 29 -3.53 -20.06 -11.66
CA LEU A 29 -4.14 -19.14 -10.71
C LEU A 29 -3.20 -18.95 -9.52
N LEU A 30 -2.62 -17.76 -9.41
CA LEU A 30 -1.90 -17.30 -8.21
C LEU A 30 -2.65 -17.71 -6.93
N ASP A 31 -2.05 -18.60 -6.15
CA ASP A 31 -2.68 -19.19 -4.96
C ASP A 31 -2.50 -18.32 -3.72
N SER A 32 -1.54 -17.39 -3.80
CA SER A 32 -1.06 -16.63 -2.66
C SER A 32 -1.93 -15.38 -2.45
N PRO A 33 -2.66 -15.28 -1.32
CA PRO A 33 -3.36 -14.06 -0.98
C PRO A 33 -2.33 -12.98 -0.67
N LEU A 34 -2.46 -11.82 -1.31
CA LEU A 34 -1.52 -10.73 -1.09
C LEU A 34 -1.58 -10.25 0.37
N VAL A 35 -0.40 -10.17 0.98
CA VAL A 35 -0.17 -9.54 2.29
C VAL A 35 -0.34 -8.02 2.13
N HIS A 36 -0.89 -7.35 3.13
CA HIS A 36 -0.92 -5.89 3.16
C HIS A 36 0.50 -5.35 3.38
N THR A 37 1.30 -5.36 2.32
CA THR A 37 2.67 -4.87 2.29
C THR A 37 2.83 -3.93 1.10
N TYR A 38 3.72 -2.95 1.26
CA TYR A 38 4.21 -2.18 0.14
C TYR A 38 5.02 -3.07 -0.80
N VAL A 39 4.97 -2.76 -2.10
CA VAL A 39 5.83 -3.33 -3.13
C VAL A 39 6.44 -2.15 -3.90
N PRO A 40 7.78 -2.07 -4.04
CA PRO A 40 8.40 -1.08 -4.91
C PRO A 40 7.98 -1.30 -6.35
N LEU A 41 7.33 -0.30 -6.94
CA LEU A 41 6.83 -0.40 -8.31
C LEU A 41 7.36 0.76 -9.16
N ARG A 42 7.78 0.42 -10.36
CA ARG A 42 8.20 1.40 -11.37
C ARG A 42 6.96 1.93 -12.09
N LYS A 43 6.93 3.24 -12.38
CA LYS A 43 5.85 3.86 -13.16
C LYS A 43 5.65 3.18 -14.52
N SER A 44 6.72 2.70 -15.15
CA SER A 44 6.65 1.93 -16.41
C SER A 44 5.82 0.65 -16.30
N LEU A 45 5.82 -0.02 -15.14
CA LEU A 45 5.01 -1.22 -14.92
C LEU A 45 3.52 -0.89 -14.79
N TYR A 46 3.19 0.26 -14.21
CA TYR A 46 1.81 0.76 -14.24
C TYR A 46 1.35 1.05 -15.66
N HIS A 47 2.18 1.65 -16.49
CA HIS A 47 1.85 1.90 -17.91
C HIS A 47 1.62 0.61 -18.69
N LYS A 48 2.53 -0.36 -18.60
CA LYS A 48 2.34 -1.68 -19.23
C LYS A 48 1.06 -2.37 -18.74
N CYS A 49 0.79 -2.31 -17.43
CA CYS A 49 -0.40 -2.91 -16.85
C CYS A 49 -1.67 -2.18 -17.30
N TRP A 50 -1.62 -0.85 -17.46
CA TRP A 50 -2.68 -0.04 -18.04
C TRP A 50 -2.97 -0.47 -19.47
N GLU A 51 -1.96 -0.53 -20.33
CA GLU A 51 -2.11 -0.96 -21.73
C GLU A 51 -2.73 -2.36 -21.84
N ALA A 52 -2.38 -3.27 -20.94
CA ALA A 52 -2.91 -4.63 -20.92
C ALA A 52 -4.37 -4.74 -20.43
N PHE A 53 -4.81 -3.83 -19.56
CA PHE A 53 -6.09 -3.95 -18.82
C PHE A 53 -6.88 -2.64 -18.77
N GLU A 54 -6.71 -1.74 -19.74
CA GLU A 54 -7.25 -0.37 -19.71
C GLU A 54 -8.76 -0.36 -19.46
N TYR A 55 -9.50 -1.24 -20.15
CA TYR A 55 -10.94 -1.38 -19.97
C TYR A 55 -11.31 -1.78 -18.53
N ASP A 56 -10.66 -2.82 -18.00
CA ASP A 56 -10.91 -3.30 -16.64
C ASP A 56 -10.52 -2.22 -15.61
N ILE A 57 -9.42 -1.50 -15.86
CA ILE A 57 -8.93 -0.44 -14.98
C ILE A 57 -9.91 0.75 -14.97
N THR A 58 -10.27 1.25 -16.15
CA THR A 58 -11.20 2.37 -16.30
C THR A 58 -12.55 2.06 -15.66
N SER A 59 -13.01 0.81 -15.76
CA SER A 59 -14.29 0.38 -15.18
C SER A 59 -14.35 0.50 -13.65
N PHE A 60 -13.20 0.46 -12.95
CA PHE A 60 -13.18 0.57 -11.49
C PHE A 60 -12.84 1.98 -10.99
N LEU A 61 -12.29 2.89 -11.82
CA LEU A 61 -11.80 4.21 -11.35
C LEU A 61 -12.89 5.09 -10.71
N SER A 62 -14.16 4.88 -11.06
CA SER A 62 -15.29 5.59 -10.45
C SER A 62 -15.60 5.11 -9.02
N ASN A 63 -15.05 3.96 -8.58
CA ASN A 63 -15.22 3.45 -7.22
C ASN A 63 -14.44 4.33 -6.24
N LYS A 64 -15.17 5.15 -5.47
CA LYS A 64 -14.58 5.98 -4.40
C LYS A 64 -14.12 5.16 -3.18
N PHE A 65 -14.69 3.98 -2.99
CA PHE A 65 -14.40 3.07 -1.87
C PHE A 65 -14.30 1.64 -2.38
N ARG A 66 -13.61 0.79 -1.60
CA ARG A 66 -13.53 -0.65 -1.89
C ARG A 66 -14.93 -1.24 -1.94
N SER A 67 -15.34 -1.68 -3.12
CA SER A 67 -16.59 -2.37 -3.36
C SER A 67 -16.33 -3.78 -3.89
N ASP A 68 -17.38 -4.55 -4.07
CA ASP A 68 -17.29 -5.82 -4.78
C ASP A 68 -16.78 -5.66 -6.21
N ASN A 69 -16.85 -4.44 -6.76
CA ASN A 69 -16.41 -4.06 -8.10
C ASN A 69 -14.97 -3.54 -8.19
N ASP A 70 -14.26 -3.48 -7.08
CA ASP A 70 -12.94 -2.89 -6.99
C ASP A 70 -11.85 -3.76 -7.63
N LEU A 71 -10.73 -3.13 -7.97
CA LEU A 71 -9.52 -3.79 -8.46
C LEU A 71 -8.37 -3.44 -7.51
N ASN A 72 -7.71 -4.47 -6.97
CA ASN A 72 -6.56 -4.24 -6.12
C ASN A 72 -5.33 -3.91 -6.99
N LEU A 73 -5.30 -2.73 -7.59
CA LEU A 73 -4.35 -2.36 -8.65
C LEU A 73 -2.91 -2.30 -8.12
N ALA A 74 -2.66 -1.38 -7.20
CA ALA A 74 -1.30 -1.05 -6.76
C ALA A 74 -0.66 -2.15 -5.90
N THR A 75 -1.45 -2.87 -5.10
CA THR A 75 -0.87 -3.86 -4.17
C THR A 75 -0.95 -5.28 -4.71
N PHE A 76 -1.89 -5.62 -5.61
CA PHE A 76 -2.00 -6.98 -6.16
C PHE A 76 -1.69 -7.05 -7.66
N LEU A 77 -2.43 -6.31 -8.50
CA LEU A 77 -2.41 -6.52 -9.93
C LEU A 77 -1.05 -6.16 -10.56
N VAL A 78 -0.54 -4.97 -10.28
CA VAL A 78 0.73 -4.50 -10.88
C VAL A 78 1.94 -5.32 -10.40
N PRO A 79 2.08 -5.67 -9.10
CA PRO A 79 3.16 -6.54 -8.64
C PRO A 79 3.16 -7.90 -9.34
N TRP A 80 2.01 -8.57 -9.43
CA TRP A 80 1.92 -9.87 -10.07
C TRP A 80 2.06 -9.79 -11.59
N PHE A 81 1.56 -8.72 -12.21
CA PHE A 81 1.84 -8.44 -13.62
C PHE A 81 3.34 -8.34 -13.87
N ALA A 82 4.07 -7.58 -13.04
CA ALA A 82 5.51 -7.41 -13.17
C ALA A 82 6.26 -8.73 -13.01
N TYR A 83 5.83 -9.58 -12.08
CA TYR A 83 6.38 -10.92 -11.88
C TYR A 83 6.15 -11.82 -13.11
N LEU A 84 4.92 -11.90 -13.61
CA LEU A 84 4.55 -12.76 -14.74
C LEU A 84 5.11 -12.24 -16.08
N ASP A 85 5.27 -10.93 -16.24
CA ASP A 85 5.91 -10.28 -17.40
C ASP A 85 7.45 -10.42 -17.38
N GLY A 86 8.03 -11.05 -16.34
CA GLY A 86 9.49 -11.20 -16.19
C GLY A 86 10.22 -9.88 -15.92
N SER A 87 9.49 -8.81 -15.59
CA SER A 87 10.05 -7.48 -15.32
C SER A 87 10.39 -7.24 -13.85
N ALA A 88 9.99 -8.15 -12.95
CA ALA A 88 10.31 -8.08 -11.53
C ALA A 88 11.76 -8.54 -11.25
N ILE A 89 12.39 -7.92 -10.25
CA ILE A 89 13.74 -8.28 -9.79
C ILE A 89 13.73 -8.49 -8.27
N LEU A 90 14.61 -9.36 -7.79
CA LEU A 90 14.91 -9.44 -6.36
C LEU A 90 15.78 -8.24 -5.99
N ALA A 91 15.32 -7.44 -5.05
CA ALA A 91 16.03 -6.28 -4.55
C ALA A 91 15.84 -6.13 -3.04
N ARG A 92 16.85 -5.60 -2.36
CA ARG A 92 16.73 -5.20 -0.96
C ARG A 92 16.10 -3.81 -0.91
N ASP A 93 14.99 -3.72 -0.19
CA ASP A 93 14.32 -2.45 0.09
C ASP A 93 14.34 -2.14 1.59
N ILE A 94 14.42 -0.85 1.94
CA ILE A 94 14.28 -0.34 3.30
C ILE A 94 12.89 0.31 3.38
N CYS A 95 11.98 -0.39 4.03
CA CYS A 95 10.61 0.06 4.28
C CYS A 95 10.40 0.30 5.77
N TYR A 96 9.92 1.48 6.13
CA TYR A 96 9.48 1.77 7.50
C TYR A 96 7.98 1.56 7.63
N TYR A 97 7.57 0.54 8.37
CA TYR A 97 6.18 0.33 8.75
C TYR A 97 6.00 0.63 10.23
N PHE A 98 5.23 1.65 10.58
CA PHE A 98 5.05 2.04 11.98
C PHE A 98 3.68 2.65 12.25
N ASN A 99 3.27 2.56 13.51
CA ASN A 99 2.07 3.22 14.01
C ASN A 99 2.45 4.61 14.53
N ILE A 100 1.80 5.66 14.04
CA ILE A 100 2.12 7.05 14.35
C ILE A 100 1.92 7.41 15.82
N ARG A 101 1.18 6.61 16.59
CA ARG A 101 0.96 6.79 18.03
C ARG A 101 1.77 5.81 18.89
N SER A 102 2.65 5.01 18.28
CA SER A 102 3.54 4.13 19.05
C SER A 102 4.66 4.92 19.74
N PRO A 103 5.21 4.43 20.87
CA PRO A 103 6.38 5.06 21.50
C PRO A 103 7.59 5.19 20.56
N ALA A 104 7.74 4.27 19.61
CA ALA A 104 8.81 4.30 18.61
C ALA A 104 8.59 5.30 17.46
N ALA A 105 7.41 5.94 17.36
CA ALA A 105 7.05 6.80 16.24
C ALA A 105 8.02 7.98 16.07
N ALA A 106 8.44 8.61 17.17
CA ALA A 106 9.41 9.70 17.16
C ALA A 106 10.73 9.28 16.48
N GLY A 107 11.24 8.09 16.81
CA GLY A 107 12.45 7.54 16.19
C GLY A 107 12.31 7.34 14.68
N TYR A 108 11.18 6.79 14.21
CA TYR A 108 10.93 6.64 12.77
C TYR A 108 10.84 7.98 12.06
N PHE A 109 10.18 8.97 12.66
CA PHE A 109 10.07 10.30 12.10
C PHE A 109 11.41 11.04 12.05
N ASN A 110 12.23 10.94 13.10
CA ASN A 110 13.59 11.48 13.12
C ASN A 110 14.46 10.82 12.04
N ALA A 111 14.36 9.50 11.86
CA ALA A 111 15.06 8.79 10.79
C ALA A 111 14.63 9.26 9.39
N LEU A 112 13.33 9.49 9.19
CA LEU A 112 12.80 10.04 7.93
C LEU A 112 13.29 11.46 7.67
N GLU A 113 13.31 12.32 8.69
CA GLU A 113 13.80 13.70 8.57
C GLU A 113 15.30 13.75 8.25
N ALA A 114 16.11 12.95 8.96
CA ALA A 114 17.54 12.83 8.70
C ALA A 114 17.80 12.30 7.29
N SER A 115 17.05 11.27 6.85
CA SER A 115 17.18 10.72 5.50
C SER A 115 16.81 11.73 4.42
N LYS A 116 15.82 12.61 4.67
CA LYS A 116 15.46 13.70 3.77
C LYS A 116 16.59 14.73 3.64
N LYS A 117 17.18 15.14 4.77
CA LYS A 117 18.31 16.10 4.80
C LYS A 117 19.55 15.53 4.10
N ASN A 118 19.81 14.24 4.25
CA ASN A 118 20.99 13.57 3.70
C ASN A 118 20.79 13.03 2.27
N ASN A 119 19.60 13.20 1.69
CA ASN A 119 19.22 12.64 0.39
C ASN A 119 19.36 11.10 0.32
N THR A 120 19.13 10.42 1.45
CA THR A 120 19.15 8.96 1.61
C THR A 120 17.76 8.42 1.96
N LEU A 121 16.70 9.08 1.47
CA LEU A 121 15.31 8.75 1.79
C LEU A 121 15.06 7.24 1.70
N PRO A 122 14.35 6.64 2.68
CA PRO A 122 13.92 5.25 2.52
C PRO A 122 13.07 5.15 1.27
N HIS A 123 13.17 4.03 0.56
CA HIS A 123 12.41 3.91 -0.68
C HIS A 123 10.90 3.83 -0.40
N SER A 124 10.49 3.52 0.84
CA SER A 124 9.09 3.59 1.28
C SER A 124 8.90 3.75 2.80
N PHE A 125 7.75 4.31 3.19
CA PHE A 125 7.24 4.21 4.55
C PHE A 125 5.70 4.12 4.57
N CYS A 126 5.16 3.43 5.56
CA CYS A 126 3.74 3.30 5.82
C CYS A 126 3.45 3.71 7.27
N ALA A 127 2.90 4.92 7.42
CA ALA A 127 2.46 5.48 8.68
C ALA A 127 0.99 5.13 8.90
N ASN A 128 0.71 4.37 9.96
CA ASN A 128 -0.63 3.88 10.28
C ASN A 128 -1.15 4.44 11.61
N ASP A 129 -2.46 4.49 11.80
CA ASP A 129 -3.07 4.92 13.07
C ASP A 129 -4.13 3.92 13.56
N PHE A 130 -3.69 2.70 13.91
CA PHE A 130 -4.59 1.69 14.48
C PHE A 130 -4.92 1.91 15.96
N ASN A 131 -4.23 2.85 16.61
CA ASN A 131 -4.31 3.08 18.05
C ASN A 131 -5.10 4.34 18.40
N THR A 132 -5.77 4.97 17.42
CA THR A 132 -6.67 6.08 17.71
C THR A 132 -7.79 5.62 18.64
N LYS A 133 -8.00 6.37 19.73
CA LYS A 133 -9.17 6.22 20.61
C LYS A 133 -10.37 7.00 20.07
N ASP A 134 -10.14 7.94 19.16
CA ASP A 134 -11.18 8.68 18.48
C ASP A 134 -11.79 7.79 17.39
N LYS A 135 -12.99 7.28 17.66
CA LYS A 135 -13.79 6.48 16.72
C LYS A 135 -14.69 7.35 15.83
N SER A 136 -14.60 8.67 15.93
CA SER A 136 -15.40 9.54 15.05
C SER A 136 -15.00 9.30 13.60
N ALA A 137 -15.98 9.06 12.74
CA ALA A 137 -15.75 8.86 11.30
C ALA A 137 -15.19 10.11 10.60
N ASN A 138 -15.19 11.26 11.29
CA ASN A 138 -14.76 12.55 10.79
C ASN A 138 -13.45 12.97 11.47
N VAL A 139 -12.37 12.23 11.20
CA VAL A 139 -11.02 12.71 11.55
C VAL A 139 -10.65 13.81 10.55
N SER A 140 -10.59 15.06 11.02
CA SER A 140 -10.18 16.18 10.19
C SER A 140 -8.65 16.21 10.01
N ASN A 141 -8.19 16.75 8.88
CA ASN A 141 -6.75 16.97 8.63
C ASN A 141 -6.09 17.81 9.73
N GLU A 142 -6.83 18.73 10.37
CA GLU A 142 -6.34 19.54 11.48
C GLU A 142 -6.04 18.70 12.74
N LYS A 143 -6.89 17.72 13.08
CA LYS A 143 -6.61 16.80 14.20
C LYS A 143 -5.36 15.95 13.96
N ILE A 144 -5.16 15.50 12.72
CA ILE A 144 -3.96 14.76 12.32
C ILE A 144 -2.74 15.67 12.47
N LYS A 145 -2.81 16.91 11.95
CA LYS A 145 -1.72 17.88 12.03
C LYS A 145 -1.34 18.21 13.48
N LEU A 146 -2.33 18.45 14.36
CA LEU A 146 -2.10 18.67 15.79
C LEU A 146 -1.45 17.46 16.46
N THR A 147 -1.92 16.25 16.14
CA THR A 147 -1.31 15.01 16.67
C THR A 147 0.15 14.91 16.24
N LEU A 148 0.44 15.12 14.95
CA LEU A 148 1.80 15.08 14.44
C LEU A 148 2.66 16.16 15.10
N GLN A 149 2.15 17.40 15.22
CA GLN A 149 2.87 18.49 15.89
C GLN A 149 3.27 18.11 17.32
N GLN A 150 2.42 17.44 18.12
CA GLN A 150 2.79 16.97 19.45
C GLN A 150 4.04 16.06 19.44
N PHE A 151 4.21 15.22 18.41
CA PHE A 151 5.40 14.38 18.26
C PHE A 151 6.61 15.13 17.69
N PHE A 152 6.40 16.22 16.97
CA PHE A 152 7.45 16.99 16.27
C PHE A 152 7.84 18.31 16.96
N SER A 153 7.13 18.74 18.01
CA SER A 153 7.50 19.90 18.80
C SER A 153 8.88 19.68 19.41
N SER A 154 9.71 20.73 19.40
CA SER A 154 11.11 20.75 19.84
C SER A 154 11.38 20.22 21.25
N GLU A 155 10.35 20.04 22.07
CA GLU A 155 10.44 19.45 23.42
C GLU A 155 10.66 17.92 23.44
N ASN A 156 10.46 17.23 22.31
CA ASN A 156 10.68 15.77 22.22
C ASN A 156 12.04 15.37 21.61
N GLN A 157 13.01 16.30 21.56
CA GLN A 157 14.37 16.02 21.04
C GLN A 157 15.24 15.13 21.95
N HIS A 158 14.71 14.63 23.07
CA HIS A 158 15.47 13.85 24.06
C HIS A 158 15.01 12.40 24.21
N VAL A 159 14.30 11.84 23.22
CA VAL A 159 14.01 10.40 23.13
C VAL A 159 14.75 9.78 21.95
#